data_AF-A0A8S9X5S2-F1
#
_entry.id   AF-A0A8S9X5S2-F1
#
_cell.length_a   1.000
_cell.length_b   1.000
_cell.length_c   1.000
_cell.angle_alpha   90.00
_cell.angle_beta   90.00
_cell.angle_gamma   90.00
#
_symmetry.space_group_name_H-M   'P 1'
#
loop_
_entity.id
_entity.type
_entity.pdbx_description
1 polymer ?
#
loop_
_entity_poly.entity_id
_entity_poly.type
_entity_poly.pdbx_seq_one_letter_code
_entity_poly.pdbx_strand_id
1 'polypeptide(L)'
;MVNVIVGKLSGKSASKGRLIHVAVVDKTNASMILQCVQEGLRILWKGAPGTTGRLKLFVTDCAAYMLKAGDHLKAMYPMVVHLTCFSHGLHRVAEAVREEYPTVNKLISSTKKVFLKAPARVDLFRTMLPNTPLPPEPIITRWGTWLEAAQYYAENVSAIRCVFDSLDTNEAQAIRKAKEALAASELETHLHYISDNFGSLPSTIQKLQKQGMMFSKGVEEMQTLCDSGWAGTVGDRAKEKLTAVLSRNPRWKQAQAIAARLNGEECGDLPEGWTPQDISCMKGYLE
;
A
#
# COMPACT_ATOMS: atom_id res chain seq x y z
N MET A 1 3.58 0.21 -19.85
CA MET A 1 3.60 1.68 -19.70
C MET A 1 4.42 2.02 -18.47
N VAL A 2 5.32 2.99 -18.58
CA VAL A 2 6.18 3.50 -17.52
C VAL A 2 5.88 4.98 -17.36
N ASN A 3 5.59 5.40 -16.13
CA ASN A 3 5.29 6.79 -15.80
C ASN A 3 6.40 7.33 -14.91
N VAL A 4 7.04 8.44 -15.32
CA VAL A 4 8.05 9.13 -14.54
C VAL A 4 7.43 10.38 -13.96
N ILE A 5 7.25 10.37 -12.64
CA ILE A 5 6.71 11.47 -11.86
C ILE A 5 7.84 12.06 -11.03
N VAL A 6 8.00 13.38 -11.07
CA VAL A 6 9.02 14.08 -10.29
C VAL A 6 8.42 15.17 -9.43
N GLY A 7 8.79 15.17 -8.16
CA GLY A 7 8.56 16.23 -7.20
C GLY A 7 9.86 16.95 -6.84
N LYS A 8 9.73 18.21 -6.39
CA LYS A 8 10.83 18.97 -5.79
C LYS A 8 10.88 18.71 -4.29
N LEU A 9 12.02 18.27 -3.78
CA LEU A 9 12.26 18.26 -2.33
C LEU A 9 12.44 19.69 -1.83
N SER A 10 11.74 20.04 -0.74
CA SER A 10 11.68 21.40 -0.20
C SER A 10 11.41 21.35 1.30
N GLY A 11 12.23 22.07 2.07
CA GLY A 11 12.06 22.15 3.52
C GLY A 11 10.95 23.11 3.97
N LYS A 12 10.37 23.88 3.04
CA LYS A 12 9.36 24.92 3.33
C LYS A 12 7.93 24.48 3.05
N SER A 13 7.74 23.67 2.01
CA SER A 13 6.41 23.27 1.56
C SER A 13 6.49 21.98 0.75
N ALA A 14 5.38 21.25 0.79
CA ALA A 14 4.99 20.28 -0.21
C ALA A 14 5.38 20.69 -1.63
N SER A 15 5.83 19.74 -2.45
CA SER A 15 5.69 19.88 -3.89
C SER A 15 4.75 18.81 -4.42
N LYS A 16 3.93 19.18 -5.41
CA LYS A 16 3.11 18.23 -6.14
C LYS A 16 3.97 17.51 -7.17
N GLY A 17 3.95 16.18 -7.15
CA GLY A 17 4.55 15.38 -8.21
C GLY A 17 3.97 15.74 -9.57
N ARG A 18 4.83 15.94 -10.57
CA ARG A 18 4.43 16.22 -11.95
C ARG A 18 4.86 15.06 -12.82
N LEU A 19 3.94 14.59 -13.67
CA LEU A 19 4.25 13.64 -14.72
C LEU A 19 5.12 14.34 -15.76
N ILE A 20 6.35 13.89 -15.92
CA ILE A 20 7.32 14.50 -16.84
C ILE A 20 7.62 13.63 -18.06
N HIS A 21 7.35 12.33 -17.97
CA HIS A 21 7.55 11.40 -19.08
C HIS A 21 6.64 10.18 -18.93
N VAL A 22 6.09 9.72 -20.06
CA VAL A 22 5.32 8.49 -20.20
C VAL A 22 5.89 7.72 -21.37
N ALA A 23 6.19 6.45 -21.17
CA ALA A 23 6.67 5.56 -22.22
C ALA A 23 5.86 4.26 -22.25
N VAL A 24 5.55 3.77 -23.45
CA VAL A 24 5.10 2.39 -23.64
C VAL A 24 6.33 1.58 -24.00
N VAL A 25 6.60 0.54 -23.21
CA VAL A 25 7.76 -0.34 -23.39
C VAL A 25 7.27 -1.75 -23.69
N ASP A 26 7.90 -2.40 -24.68
CA ASP A 26 7.53 -3.76 -25.09
C ASP A 26 7.95 -4.81 -24.05
N LYS A 27 9.02 -4.51 -23.30
CA LYS A 27 9.52 -5.35 -22.21
C LYS A 27 9.89 -4.48 -21.02
N THR A 28 9.45 -4.91 -19.83
CA THR A 28 9.77 -4.21 -18.59
C THR A 28 11.01 -4.85 -17.95
N ASN A 29 12.18 -4.26 -18.19
CA ASN A 29 13.45 -4.65 -17.57
C ASN A 29 14.20 -3.44 -17.03
N ALA A 30 15.24 -3.67 -16.22
CA ALA A 30 15.97 -2.61 -15.52
C ALA A 30 16.53 -1.53 -16.47
N SER A 31 17.08 -1.94 -17.62
CA SER A 31 17.66 -1.02 -18.61
C SER A 31 16.59 -0.13 -19.25
N MET A 32 15.42 -0.69 -19.57
CA MET A 32 14.30 0.09 -20.13
C MET A 32 13.75 1.10 -19.12
N ILE A 33 13.63 0.70 -17.85
CA ILE A 33 13.23 1.64 -16.77
C ILE A 33 14.24 2.78 -16.67
N LEU A 34 15.54 2.46 -16.65
CA LEU A 34 16.59 3.47 -16.55
C LEU A 34 16.57 4.45 -17.73
N GLN A 35 16.38 3.97 -18.95
CA GLN A 35 16.23 4.81 -20.14
C GLN A 35 15.02 5.76 -20.02
N CYS A 36 13.86 5.25 -19.58
CA CYS A 36 12.68 6.09 -19.36
C CYS A 36 12.94 7.18 -18.31
N VAL A 37 13.61 6.84 -17.20
CA VAL A 37 13.98 7.80 -16.16
C VAL A 37 14.95 8.86 -16.70
N GLN A 38 16.00 8.44 -17.42
CA GLN A 38 16.98 9.35 -18.02
C GLN A 38 16.33 10.31 -19.01
N GLU A 39 15.43 9.83 -19.86
CA GLU A 39 14.71 10.67 -20.82
C GLU A 39 13.82 11.69 -20.11
N GLY A 40 13.10 11.28 -19.06
CA GLY A 40 12.36 12.20 -18.20
C GLY A 40 13.25 13.27 -17.56
N LEU A 41 14.39 12.87 -16.98
CA LEU A 41 15.33 13.81 -16.38
C LEU A 41 15.96 14.76 -17.40
N ARG A 42 16.21 14.30 -18.63
CA ARG A 42 16.68 15.12 -19.75
C ARG A 42 15.67 16.20 -20.13
N ILE A 43 14.38 15.85 -20.17
CA ILE A 43 13.28 16.81 -20.36
C ILE A 43 13.25 17.83 -19.22
N LEU A 44 13.30 17.35 -17.97
CA LEU A 44 13.22 18.20 -16.78
C LEU A 44 14.36 19.23 -16.69
N TRP A 45 15.59 18.81 -16.98
CA TRP A 45 16.77 19.66 -16.85
C TRP A 45 17.25 20.28 -18.15
N LYS A 46 16.57 20.04 -19.28
CA LYS A 46 16.92 20.57 -20.61
C LYS A 46 18.41 20.34 -20.97
N GLY A 47 18.97 19.21 -20.54
CA GLY A 47 20.38 18.87 -20.79
C GLY A 47 21.41 19.69 -19.99
N ALA A 48 21.01 20.42 -18.95
CA ALA A 48 21.95 21.20 -18.15
C ALA A 48 23.04 20.30 -17.51
N PRO A 49 24.33 20.71 -17.58
CA PRO A 49 25.41 19.97 -16.94
C PRO A 49 25.35 20.07 -15.41
N GLY A 50 26.04 19.17 -14.70
CA GLY A 50 26.15 19.21 -13.23
C GLY A 50 24.85 18.92 -12.48
N THR A 51 23.94 18.14 -13.08
CA THR A 51 22.63 17.84 -12.51
C THR A 51 22.58 16.53 -11.71
N THR A 52 23.65 15.73 -11.72
CA THR A 52 23.71 14.43 -11.05
C THR A 52 23.48 14.51 -9.54
N GLY A 53 23.95 15.59 -8.89
CA GLY A 53 23.70 15.81 -7.46
C GLY A 53 22.28 16.27 -7.11
N ARG A 54 21.43 16.58 -8.10
CA ARG A 54 20.06 17.08 -7.88
C ARG A 54 19.04 15.96 -7.63
N LEU A 55 19.32 14.74 -8.11
CA LEU A 55 18.46 13.59 -7.86
C LEU A 55 18.81 12.98 -6.50
N LYS A 56 17.88 13.09 -5.54
CA LYS A 56 18.10 12.66 -4.16
C LYS A 56 17.31 11.42 -3.79
N LEU A 57 16.10 11.27 -4.31
CA LEU A 57 15.20 10.18 -3.96
C LEU A 57 14.67 9.52 -5.23
N PHE A 58 14.66 8.20 -5.24
CA PHE A 58 14.02 7.38 -6.25
C PHE A 58 13.09 6.40 -5.52
N VAL A 59 11.79 6.46 -5.81
CA VAL A 59 10.78 5.59 -5.19
C VAL A 59 10.14 4.72 -6.26
N THR A 60 10.15 3.41 -6.06
CA THR A 60 9.59 2.44 -7.01
C THR A 60 8.81 1.34 -6.30
N ASP A 61 8.12 0.47 -7.04
CA ASP A 61 7.70 -0.81 -6.47
C ASP A 61 8.91 -1.71 -6.13
N CYS A 62 8.64 -2.86 -5.49
CA CYS A 62 9.65 -3.83 -5.07
C CYS A 62 9.90 -4.93 -6.13
N ALA A 63 9.55 -4.72 -7.40
CA ALA A 63 9.83 -5.68 -8.45
C ALA A 63 11.34 -5.82 -8.68
N ALA A 64 11.80 -7.02 -9.02
CA ALA A 64 13.24 -7.32 -9.17
C ALA A 64 13.94 -6.40 -10.19
N TYR A 65 13.26 -6.06 -11.28
CA TYR A 65 13.80 -5.15 -12.29
C TYR A 65 13.87 -3.69 -11.81
N MET A 66 12.98 -3.25 -10.89
CA MET A 66 13.04 -1.93 -10.28
C MET A 66 14.19 -1.82 -9.29
N LEU A 67 14.43 -2.86 -8.49
CA LEU A 67 15.60 -2.96 -7.61
C LEU A 67 16.90 -2.82 -8.40
N LYS A 68 17.04 -3.61 -9.47
CA LYS A 68 18.21 -3.54 -10.36
C LYS A 68 18.34 -2.18 -11.06
N ALA A 69 17.22 -1.55 -11.45
CA ALA A 69 17.24 -0.22 -12.04
C ALA A 69 17.72 0.84 -11.03
N GLY A 70 17.29 0.75 -9.77
CA GLY A 70 17.74 1.62 -8.69
C GLY A 70 19.23 1.51 -8.41
N ASP A 71 19.78 0.28 -8.43
CA ASP A 71 21.22 0.05 -8.28
C ASP A 71 22.03 0.67 -9.43
N HIS A 72 21.58 0.48 -10.68
CA HIS A 72 22.22 1.13 -11.83
C HIS A 72 22.10 2.66 -11.75
N LEU A 73 20.95 3.18 -11.32
CA LEU A 73 20.72 4.61 -11.16
C LEU A 73 21.67 5.20 -10.10
N LYS A 74 21.94 4.48 -9.01
CA LYS A 74 22.88 4.89 -7.97
C LYS A 74 24.30 5.07 -8.49
N ALA A 75 24.75 4.23 -9.42
CA ALA A 75 26.07 4.36 -10.04
C ALA A 75 26.20 5.66 -10.86
N MET A 76 25.11 6.11 -11.50
CA MET A 76 25.09 7.34 -12.31
C MET A 76 24.76 8.60 -11.50
N TYR A 77 24.01 8.44 -10.41
CA TYR A 77 23.57 9.48 -9.50
C TYR A 77 23.99 9.10 -8.07
N PRO A 78 25.26 9.33 -7.69
CA PRO A 78 25.81 8.84 -6.42
C PRO A 78 25.07 9.33 -5.17
N MET A 79 24.36 10.45 -5.25
CA MET A 79 23.57 11.00 -4.14
C MET A 79 22.16 10.43 -4.00
N VAL A 80 21.70 9.58 -4.94
CA VAL A 80 20.33 9.07 -4.90
C VAL A 80 20.14 8.04 -3.78
N VAL A 81 19.02 8.10 -3.10
CA VAL A 81 18.53 7.07 -2.18
C VAL A 81 17.39 6.37 -2.90
N HIS A 82 17.54 5.07 -3.13
CA HIS A 82 16.46 4.26 -3.71
C HIS A 82 15.66 3.61 -2.58
N LEU A 83 14.36 3.89 -2.55
CA LEU A 83 13.40 3.26 -1.65
C LEU A 83 12.33 2.51 -2.46
N THR A 84 11.87 1.41 -1.90
CA THR A 84 10.62 0.80 -2.36
C THR A 84 9.43 1.45 -1.67
N CYS A 85 8.36 1.68 -2.42
CA CYS A 85 7.09 2.25 -2.00
C CYS A 85 6.53 1.53 -0.76
N PHE A 86 6.33 2.27 0.32
CA PHE A 86 5.82 1.74 1.60
C PHE A 86 4.39 1.25 1.47
N SER A 87 3.52 2.01 0.80
CA SER A 87 2.12 1.63 0.60
C SER A 87 2.01 0.31 -0.19
N HIS A 88 2.83 0.14 -1.23
CA HIS A 88 2.93 -1.12 -1.96
C HIS A 88 3.44 -2.26 -1.08
N GLY A 89 4.44 -2.00 -0.24
CA GLY A 89 4.94 -2.94 0.75
C GLY A 89 3.85 -3.45 1.69
N LEU A 90 3.03 -2.54 2.24
CA LEU A 90 1.92 -2.88 3.13
C LEU A 90 0.76 -3.60 2.42
N HIS A 91 0.48 -3.29 1.15
CA HIS A 91 -0.47 -4.08 0.36
C HIS A 91 -0.02 -5.54 0.22
N ARG A 92 1.29 -5.83 0.15
CA ARG A 92 1.80 -7.21 0.14
C ARG A 92 1.69 -7.90 1.50
N VAL A 93 1.68 -7.14 2.60
CA VAL A 93 1.39 -7.68 3.95
C VAL A 93 -0.10 -8.01 4.04
N ALA A 94 -0.98 -7.09 3.63
CA ALA A 94 -2.42 -7.33 3.58
C ALA A 94 -2.80 -8.52 2.67
N GLU A 95 -2.08 -8.69 1.56
CA GLU A 95 -2.22 -9.87 0.70
C GLU A 95 -1.93 -11.17 1.44
N ALA A 96 -0.81 -11.24 2.16
CA ALA A 96 -0.42 -12.42 2.93
C ALA A 96 -1.45 -12.73 4.03
N VAL A 97 -1.98 -11.71 4.71
CA VAL A 97 -3.06 -11.90 5.70
C VAL A 97 -4.30 -12.49 5.04
N ARG A 98 -4.73 -11.96 3.89
CA ARG A 98 -5.91 -12.45 3.17
C ARG A 98 -5.79 -13.91 2.75
N GLU A 99 -4.60 -14.34 2.32
CA GLU A 99 -4.35 -15.71 1.90
C GLU A 99 -4.63 -16.74 3.00
N GLU A 100 -4.53 -16.34 4.27
CA GLU A 100 -4.82 -17.18 5.44
C GLU A 100 -6.32 -17.34 5.73
N TYR A 101 -7.18 -16.53 5.11
CA TYR A 101 -8.63 -16.51 5.40
C TYR A 101 -9.49 -16.76 4.16
N PRO A 102 -9.42 -17.98 3.57
CA PRO A 102 -10.20 -18.32 2.38
C PRO A 102 -11.72 -18.20 2.60
N THR A 103 -12.22 -18.51 3.79
CA THR A 103 -13.66 -18.37 4.15
C THR A 103 -14.11 -16.91 4.12
N VAL A 104 -13.35 -16.00 4.73
CA VAL A 104 -13.63 -14.56 4.72
C VAL A 104 -13.51 -14.01 3.29
N ASN A 105 -12.50 -14.43 2.54
CA ASN A 105 -12.33 -14.05 1.15
C ASN A 105 -13.49 -14.56 0.26
N LYS A 106 -14.00 -15.78 0.51
CA LYS A 106 -15.19 -16.34 -0.17
C LYS A 106 -16.43 -15.52 0.14
N LEU A 107 -16.65 -15.14 1.40
CA LEU A 107 -17.77 -14.28 1.81
C LEU A 107 -17.73 -12.95 1.05
N ILE A 108 -16.64 -12.19 1.21
CA ILE A 108 -16.48 -10.86 0.63
C ILE A 108 -16.65 -10.89 -0.90
N SER A 109 -15.99 -11.83 -1.58
CA SER A 109 -16.04 -11.93 -3.04
C SER A 109 -17.40 -12.40 -3.58
N SER A 110 -18.12 -13.25 -2.83
CA SER A 110 -19.45 -13.73 -3.22
C SER A 110 -20.51 -12.67 -2.98
N THR A 111 -20.49 -12.00 -1.83
CA THR A 111 -21.44 -10.92 -1.51
C THR A 111 -21.32 -9.75 -2.47
N LYS A 112 -20.10 -9.37 -2.88
CA LYS A 112 -19.91 -8.38 -3.95
C LYS A 112 -20.70 -8.76 -5.21
N LYS A 113 -20.66 -10.02 -5.63
CA LYS A 113 -21.41 -10.52 -6.81
C LYS A 113 -22.92 -10.57 -6.59
N VAL A 114 -23.38 -10.71 -5.34
CA VAL A 114 -24.81 -10.69 -5.01
C VAL A 114 -25.36 -9.27 -5.19
N PHE A 115 -24.68 -8.23 -4.75
CA PHE A 115 -25.22 -6.87 -4.89
C PHE A 115 -24.86 -6.20 -6.23
N LEU A 116 -23.86 -6.72 -6.95
CA LEU A 116 -23.45 -6.19 -8.24
C LEU A 116 -24.58 -6.27 -9.27
N LYS A 117 -25.05 -5.09 -9.73
CA LYS A 117 -26.10 -4.93 -10.76
C LYS A 117 -27.43 -5.61 -10.41
N ALA A 118 -27.78 -5.68 -9.12
CA ALA A 118 -29.05 -6.28 -8.67
C ALA A 118 -29.85 -5.30 -7.79
N PRO A 119 -30.59 -4.35 -8.40
CA PRO A 119 -31.36 -3.33 -7.67
C PRO A 119 -32.31 -3.93 -6.64
N ALA A 120 -33.07 -4.98 -7.00
CA ALA A 120 -34.01 -5.62 -6.08
C ALA A 120 -33.35 -6.16 -4.81
N ARG A 121 -32.14 -6.74 -4.91
CA ARG A 121 -31.38 -7.24 -3.76
C ARG A 121 -30.79 -6.09 -2.93
N VAL A 122 -30.38 -5.01 -3.58
CA VAL A 122 -29.94 -3.79 -2.90
C VAL A 122 -31.10 -3.13 -2.15
N ASP A 123 -32.29 -3.08 -2.73
CA ASP A 123 -33.48 -2.52 -2.10
C ASP A 123 -33.90 -3.38 -0.91
N LEU A 124 -33.93 -4.70 -1.05
CA LEU A 124 -34.14 -5.62 0.06
C LEU A 124 -33.15 -5.41 1.21
N PHE A 125 -31.85 -5.29 0.89
CA PHE A 125 -30.82 -4.99 1.88
C PHE A 125 -31.13 -3.70 2.63
N ARG A 126 -31.45 -2.61 1.91
CA ARG A 126 -31.78 -1.30 2.51
C ARG A 126 -33.08 -1.32 3.31
N THR A 127 -34.07 -2.11 2.90
CA THR A 127 -35.31 -2.29 3.66
C THR A 127 -35.05 -3.01 4.99
N MET A 128 -34.22 -4.05 4.98
CA MET A 128 -33.90 -4.80 6.19
C MET A 128 -32.92 -4.06 7.11
N LEU A 129 -31.95 -3.35 6.53
CA LEU A 129 -30.87 -2.67 7.24
C LEU A 129 -30.76 -1.19 6.80
N PRO A 130 -31.74 -0.34 7.13
CA PRO A 130 -31.82 1.04 6.61
C PRO A 130 -30.66 1.95 7.05
N ASN A 131 -30.05 1.64 8.20
CA ASN A 131 -28.96 2.42 8.78
C ASN A 131 -27.57 1.80 8.56
N THR A 132 -27.49 0.67 7.85
CA THR A 132 -26.23 -0.02 7.56
C THR A 132 -25.83 0.27 6.12
N PRO A 133 -24.59 0.72 5.84
CA PRO A 133 -24.13 0.88 4.47
C PRO A 133 -24.09 -0.48 3.76
N LEU A 134 -24.22 -0.48 2.44
CA LEU A 134 -24.02 -1.69 1.64
C LEU A 134 -22.62 -2.27 1.88
N PRO A 135 -22.43 -3.60 1.78
CA PRO A 135 -21.13 -4.20 1.95
C PRO A 135 -20.11 -3.56 1.00
N PRO A 136 -18.90 -3.21 1.49
CA PRO A 136 -17.87 -2.62 0.67
C PRO A 136 -17.51 -3.51 -0.52
N GLU A 137 -17.06 -2.88 -1.62
CA GLU A 137 -16.58 -3.58 -2.80
C GLU A 137 -15.05 -3.48 -2.91
N PRO A 138 -14.30 -4.48 -2.41
CA PRO A 138 -12.84 -4.43 -2.50
C PRO A 138 -12.34 -4.32 -3.93
N ILE A 139 -11.26 -3.57 -4.08
CA ILE A 139 -10.47 -3.47 -5.29
C ILE A 139 -9.42 -4.56 -5.23
N ILE A 140 -9.44 -5.48 -6.21
CA ILE A 140 -8.57 -6.67 -6.24
C ILE A 140 -7.08 -6.31 -6.13
N THR A 141 -6.68 -5.15 -6.67
CA THR A 141 -5.29 -4.69 -6.66
C THR A 141 -4.92 -3.80 -5.46
N ARG A 142 -5.84 -3.59 -4.50
CA ARG A 142 -5.62 -2.79 -3.29
C ARG A 142 -6.13 -3.53 -2.07
N TRP A 143 -5.32 -4.45 -1.55
CA TRP A 143 -5.67 -5.34 -0.45
C TRP A 143 -6.03 -4.65 0.87
N GLY A 144 -5.64 -3.38 1.07
CA GLY A 144 -6.20 -2.54 2.14
C GLY A 144 -7.74 -2.48 2.13
N THR A 145 -8.36 -2.45 0.95
CA THR A 145 -9.84 -2.43 0.82
C THR A 145 -10.50 -3.78 1.17
N TRP A 146 -9.74 -4.89 1.12
CA TRP A 146 -10.24 -6.18 1.58
C TRP A 146 -10.30 -6.24 3.10
N LEU A 147 -9.30 -5.67 3.79
CA LEU A 147 -9.30 -5.53 5.25
C LEU A 147 -10.43 -4.62 5.72
N GLU A 148 -10.70 -3.50 5.04
CA GLU A 148 -11.86 -2.64 5.32
C GLU A 148 -13.18 -3.43 5.19
N ALA A 149 -13.31 -4.26 4.16
CA ALA A 149 -14.48 -5.13 4.03
C ALA A 149 -14.56 -6.14 5.18
N ALA A 150 -13.46 -6.78 5.58
CA ALA A 150 -13.44 -7.70 6.70
C ALA A 150 -13.89 -7.03 8.01
N GLN A 151 -13.46 -5.80 8.28
CA GLN A 151 -13.92 -5.02 9.44
C GLN A 151 -15.43 -4.74 9.37
N TYR A 152 -15.93 -4.32 8.21
CA TYR A 152 -17.37 -4.15 8.01
C TYR A 152 -18.16 -5.43 8.32
N TYR A 153 -17.68 -6.59 7.89
CA TYR A 153 -18.33 -7.87 8.21
C TYR A 153 -18.19 -8.21 9.69
N ALA A 154 -17.06 -7.96 10.34
CA ALA A 154 -16.90 -8.20 11.78
C ALA A 154 -17.98 -7.45 12.60
N GLU A 155 -18.32 -6.22 12.19
CA GLU A 155 -19.34 -5.41 12.86
C GLU A 155 -20.78 -5.81 12.49
N ASN A 156 -21.01 -6.37 11.30
CA ASN A 156 -22.36 -6.51 10.73
C ASN A 156 -22.75 -7.96 10.38
N VAL A 157 -21.93 -8.98 10.67
CA VAL A 157 -22.12 -10.36 10.19
C VAL A 157 -23.49 -10.93 10.55
N SER A 158 -23.98 -10.70 11.77
CA SER A 158 -25.30 -11.18 12.22
C SER A 158 -26.44 -10.55 11.43
N ALA A 159 -26.39 -9.23 11.21
CA ALA A 159 -27.39 -8.51 10.41
C ALA A 159 -27.35 -8.96 8.94
N ILE A 160 -26.16 -9.19 8.41
CA ILE A 160 -25.96 -9.68 7.04
C ILE A 160 -26.52 -11.09 6.87
N ARG A 161 -26.36 -12.00 7.86
CA ARG A 161 -26.99 -13.32 7.83
C ARG A 161 -28.50 -13.22 7.64
N CYS A 162 -29.17 -12.35 8.41
CA CYS A 162 -30.61 -12.14 8.27
C CYS A 162 -31.01 -11.70 6.85
N VAL A 163 -30.23 -10.82 6.22
CA VAL A 163 -30.49 -10.43 4.81
C VAL A 163 -30.31 -11.64 3.90
N PHE A 164 -29.25 -12.42 4.07
CA PHE A 164 -29.01 -13.59 3.23
C PHE A 164 -30.07 -14.68 3.42
N ASP A 165 -30.61 -14.87 4.61
CA ASP A 165 -31.69 -15.83 4.87
C ASP A 165 -32.95 -15.52 4.05
N SER A 166 -33.21 -14.23 3.77
CA SER A 166 -34.32 -13.79 2.92
C SER A 166 -34.09 -13.96 1.41
N LEU A 167 -32.87 -14.29 0.97
CA LEU A 167 -32.54 -14.51 -0.44
C LEU A 167 -32.75 -15.98 -0.85
N ASP A 168 -33.25 -16.23 -2.06
CA ASP A 168 -33.35 -17.60 -2.58
C ASP A 168 -31.96 -18.14 -2.96
N THR A 169 -31.57 -19.25 -2.33
CA THR A 169 -30.31 -19.95 -2.56
C THR A 169 -30.15 -20.42 -4.01
N ASN A 170 -31.26 -20.67 -4.71
CA ASN A 170 -31.26 -21.17 -6.09
C ASN A 170 -31.19 -20.06 -7.15
N GLU A 171 -31.46 -18.80 -6.78
CA GLU A 171 -31.48 -17.66 -7.70
C GLU A 171 -30.09 -17.38 -8.31
N ALA A 172 -29.02 -17.55 -7.53
CA ALA A 172 -27.66 -17.34 -8.01
C ALA A 172 -26.61 -18.15 -7.25
N GLN A 173 -25.61 -18.66 -7.99
CA GLN A 173 -24.45 -19.34 -7.40
C GLN A 173 -23.72 -18.47 -6.36
N ALA A 174 -23.70 -17.14 -6.55
CA ALA A 174 -23.09 -16.21 -5.61
C ALA A 174 -23.83 -16.16 -4.25
N ILE A 175 -25.16 -16.27 -4.25
CA ILE A 175 -25.96 -16.35 -3.01
C ILE A 175 -25.61 -17.62 -2.26
N ARG A 176 -25.62 -18.77 -2.95
CA ARG A 176 -25.25 -20.06 -2.34
C ARG A 176 -23.86 -20.02 -1.73
N LYS A 177 -22.85 -19.51 -2.46
CA LYS A 177 -21.47 -19.40 -1.96
C LYS A 177 -21.34 -18.47 -0.76
N ALA A 178 -22.08 -17.36 -0.74
CA ALA A 178 -22.08 -16.44 0.40
C ALA A 178 -22.75 -17.08 1.62
N LYS A 179 -23.91 -17.74 1.45
CA LYS A 179 -24.57 -18.51 2.52
C LYS A 179 -23.68 -19.60 3.12
N GLU A 180 -23.00 -20.37 2.26
CA GLU A 180 -22.02 -21.38 2.70
C GLU A 180 -20.90 -20.75 3.54
N ALA A 181 -20.39 -19.57 3.15
CA ALA A 181 -19.36 -18.88 3.91
C ALA A 181 -19.91 -18.31 5.24
N LEU A 182 -21.13 -17.77 5.24
CA LEU A 182 -21.83 -17.26 6.42
C LEU A 182 -22.13 -18.35 7.47
N ALA A 183 -22.34 -19.58 7.03
CA ALA A 183 -22.60 -20.74 7.86
C ALA A 183 -21.33 -21.41 8.44
N ALA A 184 -20.14 -20.99 7.99
CA ALA A 184 -18.89 -21.57 8.45
C ALA A 184 -18.64 -21.21 9.94
N SER A 185 -18.37 -22.23 10.75
CA SER A 185 -18.22 -22.10 12.21
C SER A 185 -17.08 -21.17 12.62
N GLU A 186 -16.04 -21.07 11.81
CA GLU A 186 -14.85 -20.29 12.05
C GLU A 186 -14.96 -18.82 11.60
N LEU A 187 -16.02 -18.46 10.85
CA LEU A 187 -16.11 -17.16 10.20
C LEU A 187 -16.01 -16.00 11.19
N GLU A 188 -16.81 -16.03 12.26
CA GLU A 188 -16.85 -14.94 13.23
C GLU A 188 -15.53 -14.78 13.97
N THR A 189 -14.91 -15.88 14.38
CA THR A 189 -13.58 -15.88 14.98
C THR A 189 -12.55 -15.28 14.03
N HIS A 190 -12.59 -15.64 12.75
CA HIS A 190 -11.69 -15.07 11.74
C HIS A 190 -11.93 -13.58 11.52
N LEU A 191 -13.19 -13.14 11.43
CA LEU A 191 -13.54 -11.73 11.25
C LEU A 191 -13.09 -10.87 12.44
N HIS A 192 -13.37 -11.32 13.67
CA HIS A 192 -12.91 -10.63 14.89
C HIS A 192 -11.39 -10.55 14.94
N TYR A 193 -10.69 -11.67 14.69
CA TYR A 193 -9.23 -11.67 14.71
C TYR A 193 -8.64 -10.69 13.67
N ILE A 194 -9.18 -10.68 12.43
CA ILE A 194 -8.71 -9.75 11.39
C ILE A 194 -8.93 -8.30 11.83
N SER A 195 -10.12 -7.99 12.36
CA SER A 195 -10.47 -6.64 12.81
C SER A 195 -9.56 -6.16 13.95
N ASP A 196 -9.36 -7.00 14.96
CA ASP A 196 -8.60 -6.64 16.17
C ASP A 196 -7.10 -6.50 15.89
N ASN A 197 -6.54 -7.34 15.01
CA ASN A 197 -5.10 -7.32 14.73
C ASN A 197 -4.74 -6.37 13.59
N PHE A 198 -5.49 -6.39 12.49
CA PHE A 198 -5.11 -5.68 11.27
C PHE A 198 -5.96 -4.44 10.98
N GLY A 199 -6.84 -4.05 11.91
CA GLY A 199 -7.81 -2.99 11.67
C GLY A 199 -7.22 -1.59 11.44
N SER A 200 -6.01 -1.33 11.91
CA SER A 200 -5.31 -0.06 11.65
C SER A 200 -4.63 -0.03 10.27
N LEU A 201 -4.33 -1.19 9.68
CA LEU A 201 -3.51 -1.32 8.47
C LEU A 201 -4.12 -0.61 7.24
N PRO A 202 -5.45 -0.66 6.98
CA PRO A 202 -6.03 0.09 5.89
C PRO A 202 -5.82 1.60 6.02
N SER A 203 -6.00 2.15 7.22
CA SER A 203 -5.82 3.57 7.47
C SER A 203 -4.36 4.00 7.26
N THR A 204 -3.39 3.19 7.70
CA THR A 204 -1.96 3.45 7.48
C THR A 204 -1.61 3.41 6.00
N ILE A 205 -2.12 2.42 5.25
CA ILE A 205 -1.97 2.37 3.79
C ILE A 205 -2.53 3.64 3.14
N GLN A 206 -3.75 4.06 3.50
CA GLN A 206 -4.36 5.27 2.95
C GLN A 206 -3.54 6.52 3.27
N LYS A 207 -3.03 6.64 4.50
CA LYS A 207 -2.16 7.77 4.88
C LYS A 207 -0.89 7.81 4.04
N LEU A 208 -0.24 6.67 3.81
CA LEU A 208 0.97 6.56 2.98
C LEU A 208 0.71 6.85 1.50
N GLN A 209 -0.51 6.63 1.01
CA GLN A 209 -0.91 6.92 -0.37
C GLN A 209 -1.31 8.40 -0.59
N LYS A 210 -1.54 9.17 0.48
CA LYS A 210 -1.92 10.57 0.38
C LYS A 210 -0.69 11.42 0.11
N GLN A 211 -0.70 12.14 -1.01
CA GLN A 211 0.22 13.26 -1.23
C GLN A 211 0.08 14.23 -0.06
N GLY A 212 1.18 14.57 0.62
CA GLY A 212 1.05 15.33 1.85
C GLY A 212 1.70 14.74 3.08
N MET A 213 2.13 13.48 3.02
CA MET A 213 2.72 12.83 4.18
C MET A 213 4.20 13.17 4.32
N MET A 214 4.60 13.76 5.45
CA MET A 214 6.02 14.02 5.75
C MET A 214 6.83 12.73 5.71
N PHE A 215 8.04 12.79 5.15
CA PHE A 215 8.92 11.63 5.05
C PHE A 215 9.14 10.94 6.40
N SER A 216 9.44 11.70 7.45
CA SER A 216 9.64 11.16 8.81
C SER A 216 8.39 10.48 9.35
N LYS A 217 7.19 11.04 9.09
CA LYS A 217 5.91 10.41 9.47
C LYS A 217 5.64 9.10 8.72
N GLY A 218 6.00 9.02 7.44
CA GLY A 218 5.89 7.76 6.70
C GLY A 218 6.84 6.68 7.23
N VAL A 219 8.06 7.06 7.62
CA VAL A 219 9.02 6.15 8.27
C VAL A 219 8.52 5.72 9.66
N GLU A 220 7.96 6.64 10.44
CA GLU A 220 7.38 6.37 11.76
C GLU A 220 6.22 5.37 11.67
N GLU A 221 5.27 5.55 10.75
CA GLU A 221 4.16 4.61 10.54
C GLU A 221 4.68 3.19 10.21
N MET A 222 5.74 3.07 9.41
CA MET A 222 6.36 1.78 9.11
C MET A 222 7.06 1.16 10.33
N GLN A 223 7.71 1.99 11.16
CA GLN A 223 8.35 1.53 12.41
C GLN A 223 7.31 1.07 13.44
N THR A 224 6.22 1.82 13.62
CA THR A 224 5.12 1.42 14.51
C THR A 224 4.52 0.06 14.12
N LEU A 225 4.46 -0.24 12.82
CA LEU A 225 4.00 -1.56 12.35
C LEU A 225 5.00 -2.69 12.65
N CYS A 226 6.31 -2.41 12.71
CA CYS A 226 7.29 -3.40 13.15
C CYS A 226 7.05 -3.82 14.60
N ASP A 227 6.60 -2.88 15.44
CA ASP A 227 6.27 -3.11 16.85
C ASP A 227 4.80 -3.51 17.06
N SER A 228 4.11 -3.90 15.99
CA SER A 228 2.69 -4.24 16.05
C SER A 228 2.40 -5.41 17.00
N GLY A 229 1.30 -5.28 17.73
CA GLY A 229 0.78 -6.33 18.61
C GLY A 229 0.10 -7.50 17.89
N TRP A 230 0.34 -7.69 16.57
CA TRP A 230 -0.27 -8.78 15.81
C TRP A 230 0.08 -10.12 16.46
N ALA A 231 -0.93 -10.78 17.01
CA ALA A 231 -0.76 -11.93 17.90
C ALA A 231 -1.08 -13.25 17.19
N GLY A 232 -0.44 -14.34 17.59
CA GLY A 232 -0.72 -15.67 17.04
C GLY A 232 -0.17 -15.88 15.63
N THR A 233 -0.43 -17.08 15.09
CA THR A 233 0.32 -17.62 13.93
C THR A 233 0.20 -16.77 12.66
N VAL A 234 -0.96 -16.15 12.40
CA VAL A 234 -1.14 -15.26 11.25
C VAL A 234 -0.46 -13.90 11.48
N GLY A 235 -0.48 -13.41 12.72
CA GLY A 235 0.26 -12.21 13.12
C GLY A 235 1.77 -12.38 12.94
N ASP A 236 2.30 -13.54 13.32
CA ASP A 236 3.71 -13.89 13.12
C ASP A 236 4.06 -13.92 11.62
N ARG A 237 3.23 -14.57 10.79
CA ARG A 237 3.42 -14.56 9.32
C ARG A 237 3.36 -13.15 8.73
N ALA A 238 2.46 -12.30 9.23
CA ALA A 238 2.37 -10.91 8.78
C ALA A 238 3.61 -10.10 9.18
N LYS A 239 4.18 -10.32 10.38
CA LYS A 239 5.43 -9.72 10.84
C LYS A 239 6.63 -10.19 10.01
N GLU A 240 6.72 -11.49 9.73
CA GLU A 240 7.74 -12.04 8.84
C GLU A 240 7.63 -11.42 7.44
N LYS A 241 6.40 -11.26 6.92
CA LYS A 241 6.15 -10.62 5.63
C LYS A 241 6.58 -9.15 5.63
N LEU A 242 6.23 -8.40 6.68
CA LEU A 242 6.65 -7.00 6.84
C LEU A 242 8.17 -6.89 6.89
N THR A 243 8.83 -7.76 7.66
CA THR A 243 10.29 -7.86 7.75
C THR A 243 10.91 -8.15 6.38
N ALA A 244 10.35 -9.09 5.62
CA ALA A 244 10.82 -9.43 4.27
C ALA A 244 10.59 -8.29 3.25
N VAL A 245 9.53 -7.50 3.41
CA VAL A 245 9.28 -6.29 2.60
C VAL A 245 10.33 -5.22 2.90
N LEU A 246 10.60 -4.97 4.18
CA LEU A 246 11.58 -3.97 4.61
C LEU A 246 13.02 -4.37 4.30
N SER A 247 13.37 -5.65 4.45
CA SER A 247 14.71 -6.15 4.12
C SER A 247 15.03 -6.03 2.63
N ARG A 248 14.01 -6.09 1.77
CA ARG A 248 14.13 -5.86 0.32
C ARG A 248 14.10 -4.39 -0.07
N ASN A 249 13.93 -3.47 0.87
CA ASN A 249 14.00 -2.04 0.63
C ASN A 249 15.47 -1.58 0.74
N PRO A 250 16.17 -1.30 -0.38
CA PRO A 250 17.64 -1.27 -0.41
C PRO A 250 18.27 -0.29 0.58
N ARG A 251 17.59 0.82 0.86
CA ARG A 251 18.09 1.90 1.72
C ARG A 251 17.18 2.19 2.91
N TRP A 252 16.46 1.19 3.43
CA TRP A 252 15.61 1.35 4.62
C TRP A 252 16.34 1.96 5.82
N LYS A 253 17.54 1.47 6.15
CA LYS A 253 18.36 2.05 7.23
C LYS A 253 18.70 3.53 7.02
N GLN A 254 18.94 3.93 5.77
CA GLN A 254 19.18 5.34 5.45
C GLN A 254 17.91 6.17 5.56
N ALA A 255 16.75 5.62 5.21
CA ALA A 255 15.47 6.28 5.45
C ALA A 255 15.24 6.53 6.95
N GLN A 256 15.56 5.54 7.79
CA GLN A 256 15.51 5.69 9.25
C GLN A 256 16.48 6.77 9.75
N ALA A 257 17.73 6.78 9.27
CA ALA A 257 18.71 7.80 9.65
C ALA A 257 18.29 9.23 9.22
N ILE A 258 17.72 9.37 8.01
CA ILE A 258 17.16 10.66 7.54
C ILE A 258 16.00 11.10 8.43
N ALA A 259 15.07 10.19 8.75
CA ALA A 259 13.92 10.48 9.60
C ALA A 259 14.34 10.88 11.03
N ALA A 260 15.29 10.16 11.61
CA ALA A 260 15.88 10.50 12.92
C ALA A 260 16.48 11.91 12.91
N ARG A 261 17.28 12.23 11.88
CA ARG A 261 17.90 13.56 11.76
C ARG A 261 16.86 14.67 11.55
N LEU A 262 15.77 14.40 10.85
CA LEU A 262 14.64 15.33 10.71
C LEU A 262 13.92 15.60 12.04
N ASN A 263 13.95 14.65 12.96
CA ASN A 263 13.36 14.73 14.30
C ASN A 263 14.36 15.24 15.36
N GLY A 264 15.60 15.58 14.98
CA GLY A 264 16.62 16.10 15.90
C GLY A 264 17.47 15.04 16.59
N GLU A 265 17.44 13.79 16.11
CA GLU A 265 18.20 12.67 16.67
C GLU A 265 19.45 12.36 15.84
N GLU A 266 20.52 11.93 16.49
CA GLU A 266 21.73 11.42 15.84
C GLU A 266 21.72 9.89 15.82
N CYS A 267 21.12 9.29 14.79
CA CYS A 267 21.04 7.84 14.63
C CYS A 267 21.35 7.41 13.19
N GLY A 268 22.26 6.44 13.04
CA GLY A 268 22.60 5.81 11.77
C GLY A 268 23.38 6.69 10.79
N ASP A 269 23.78 6.08 9.68
CA ASP A 269 24.58 6.73 8.64
C ASP A 269 23.70 7.41 7.59
N LEU A 270 23.97 8.70 7.37
CA LEU A 270 23.32 9.47 6.32
C LEU A 270 23.84 9.06 4.94
N PRO A 271 23.07 9.31 3.86
CA PRO A 271 23.55 9.01 2.52
C PRO A 271 24.79 9.83 2.18
N GLU A 272 25.75 9.18 1.53
CA GLU A 272 27.02 9.80 1.15
C GLU A 272 26.82 11.10 0.35
N GLY A 273 27.59 12.13 0.71
CA GLY A 273 27.55 13.45 0.09
C GLY A 273 26.36 14.33 0.48
N TRP A 274 25.39 13.85 1.27
CA TRP A 274 24.25 14.67 1.69
C TRP A 274 24.66 15.77 2.66
N THR A 275 24.19 16.98 2.39
CA THR A 275 24.36 18.14 3.25
C THR A 275 23.20 18.28 4.24
N PRO A 276 23.34 19.07 5.32
CA PRO A 276 22.21 19.41 6.20
C PRO A 276 21.01 20.02 5.45
N GLN A 277 21.29 20.77 4.37
CA GLN A 277 20.25 21.33 3.52
C GLN A 277 19.48 20.26 2.74
N ASP A 278 20.16 19.21 2.26
CA ASP A 278 19.50 18.09 1.57
C ASP A 278 18.55 17.34 2.51
N ILE A 279 18.98 17.11 3.75
CA ILE A 279 18.17 16.49 4.79
C ILE A 279 16.97 17.37 5.11
N SER A 280 17.17 18.67 5.32
CA SER A 280 16.08 19.63 5.56
C SER A 280 15.04 19.62 4.43
N CYS A 281 15.47 19.43 3.18
CA CYS A 281 14.57 19.30 2.03
C CYS A 281 13.73 18.01 2.03
N MET A 282 14.14 16.97 2.76
CA MET A 282 13.35 15.76 3.00
C MET A 282 12.21 15.95 4.00
N LYS A 283 12.05 17.14 4.63
CA LYS A 283 10.79 17.48 5.33
C LYS A 283 9.58 17.41 4.40
N GLY A 284 9.81 17.47 3.07
CA GLY A 284 8.81 17.22 2.04
C GLY A 284 8.32 15.76 1.98
N TYR A 285 7.38 15.49 1.06
CA TYR A 285 6.50 14.33 1.15
C TYR A 285 6.98 13.05 0.46
N LEU A 286 6.54 11.90 0.99
CA LEU A 286 6.54 10.61 0.30
C LEU A 286 5.32 10.57 -0.63
N GLU A 287 5.59 10.43 -1.93
CA GLU A 287 4.63 10.17 -3.04
C GLU A 287 3.83 11.38 -3.58
#